data_AF-A0A258ECE0-F1
#
_entry.id   AF-A0A258ECE0-F1
#
_cell.length_a   1.000
_cell.length_b   1.000
_cell.length_c   1.000
_cell.angle_alpha   90.00
_cell.angle_beta   90.00
_cell.angle_gamma   90.00
#
_symmetry.space_group_name_H-M   'P 1'
#
loop_
_entity.id
_entity.type
_entity.pdbx_description
1 polymer ?
#
loop_
_entity_poly.entity_id
_entity_poly.type
_entity_poly.pdbx_seq_one_letter_code
_entity_poly.pdbx_strand_id
1 'polypeptide(L)'
;MPPGTDGCRVKIATRITTHRRGRRCTARLDGMARPLHFAALKPKDGDRVITATNRAGHDALAAYRKRWANETLFGNTRTGGLNFEDTRLADPAKLHLLTALTVTWSVRAARTCLGGDAPPRKTHGHLARSHFRTGFAFLRNRLRPDHPETLAEWSNLPKTLTSARVV
;
A
#
# COMPACT_ATOMS: atom_id res chain seq x y z
N MET A 1 -20.56 -10.63 48.75
CA MET A 1 -20.01 -11.75 47.95
C MET A 1 -20.66 -11.69 46.57
N PRO A 2 -20.00 -11.14 45.53
CA PRO A 2 -20.59 -11.11 44.19
C PRO A 2 -20.31 -12.43 43.44
N PRO A 3 -21.25 -12.88 42.58
CA PRO A 3 -21.20 -14.16 41.90
C PRO A 3 -20.05 -14.22 40.88
N GLY A 4 -19.46 -15.41 40.77
CA GLY A 4 -18.24 -15.70 40.01
C GLY A 4 -18.30 -15.24 38.56
N THR A 5 -17.37 -14.36 38.20
CA THR A 5 -16.91 -14.21 36.82
C THR A 5 -16.14 -15.46 36.43
N ASP A 6 -16.86 -16.49 35.98
CA ASP A 6 -16.29 -17.63 35.24
C ASP A 6 -15.80 -17.14 33.88
N GLY A 7 -14.71 -16.37 33.90
CA GLY A 7 -13.88 -16.13 32.73
C GLY A 7 -13.17 -17.44 32.40
N CYS A 8 -13.83 -18.33 31.65
CA CYS A 8 -13.19 -19.51 31.11
C CYS A 8 -11.87 -19.11 30.44
N ARG A 9 -10.74 -19.51 31.04
CA ARG A 9 -9.39 -19.23 30.54
C ARG A 9 -9.12 -20.11 29.34
N VAL A 10 -9.70 -19.75 28.20
CA VAL A 10 -9.55 -20.55 26.98
C VAL A 10 -8.23 -20.20 26.32
N LYS A 11 -7.37 -21.21 26.11
CA LYS A 11 -6.16 -21.04 25.30
C LYS A 11 -6.59 -20.54 23.91
N ILE A 12 -6.07 -19.36 23.52
CA ILE A 12 -6.32 -18.74 22.21
C ILE A 12 -6.04 -19.74 21.09
N ALA A 13 -4.99 -20.55 21.26
CA ALA A 13 -4.67 -21.66 20.38
C ALA A 13 -5.89 -22.55 20.10
N THR A 14 -6.60 -23.03 21.12
CA THR A 14 -7.74 -23.97 20.97
C THR A 14 -8.90 -23.40 20.14
N ARG A 15 -9.15 -22.08 20.19
CA ARG A 15 -10.22 -21.42 19.42
C ARG A 15 -9.81 -21.14 17.97
N ILE A 16 -8.51 -20.98 17.71
CA ILE A 16 -7.97 -20.40 16.48
C ILE A 16 -7.15 -21.40 15.64
N THR A 17 -6.63 -22.49 16.22
CA THR A 17 -5.63 -23.36 15.55
C THR A 17 -6.21 -24.52 14.74
N THR A 18 -7.49 -24.84 14.83
CA THR A 18 -8.09 -25.91 14.01
C THR A 18 -8.26 -25.45 12.56
N HIS A 19 -7.84 -26.31 11.61
CA HIS A 19 -7.59 -26.06 10.18
C HIS A 19 -8.82 -25.66 9.32
N ARG A 20 -9.92 -25.18 9.91
CA ARG A 20 -11.14 -24.82 9.16
C ARG A 20 -11.23 -23.30 8.96
N ARG A 21 -11.41 -22.93 7.70
CA ARG A 21 -11.50 -21.57 7.13
C ARG A 21 -12.13 -20.54 8.10
N GLY A 22 -11.40 -19.45 8.35
CA GLY A 22 -11.96 -18.15 8.73
C GLY A 22 -12.75 -18.07 10.04
N ARG A 23 -12.26 -18.65 11.15
CA ARG A 23 -12.88 -18.42 12.46
C ARG A 23 -12.62 -16.98 12.95
N ARG A 24 -13.71 -16.35 13.40
CA ARG A 24 -13.71 -15.11 14.18
C ARG A 24 -14.07 -15.47 15.61
N CYS A 25 -13.35 -14.92 16.57
CA CYS A 25 -13.75 -15.01 17.98
C CYS A 25 -13.64 -13.64 18.63
N THR A 26 -14.52 -13.37 19.57
CA THR A 26 -14.44 -12.19 20.43
C THR A 26 -13.96 -12.66 21.78
N ALA A 27 -12.92 -12.03 22.31
CA ALA A 27 -12.40 -12.32 23.64
C ALA A 27 -11.97 -11.02 24.32
N ARG A 28 -12.09 -10.99 25.65
CA ARG A 28 -11.54 -9.91 26.47
C ARG A 28 -10.18 -10.34 26.97
N LEU A 29 -9.16 -9.51 26.78
CA LEU A 29 -7.84 -9.73 27.34
C LEU A 29 -7.79 -9.13 28.75
N ASP A 30 -7.20 -9.84 29.70
CA ASP A 30 -6.98 -9.34 31.05
C ASP A 30 -6.25 -7.99 31.00
N GLY A 31 -6.76 -6.98 31.72
CA GLY A 31 -6.23 -5.61 31.68
C GLY A 31 -6.79 -4.71 30.57
N MET A 32 -7.57 -5.22 29.61
CA MET A 32 -8.29 -4.37 28.65
C MET A 32 -9.71 -4.02 29.10
N ALA A 33 -10.03 -2.73 28.98
CA ALA A 33 -11.37 -2.21 29.22
C ALA A 33 -12.39 -2.66 28.15
N ARG A 34 -11.94 -2.89 26.91
CA ARG A 34 -12.80 -3.24 25.77
C ARG A 34 -12.50 -4.65 25.25
N PRO A 35 -13.53 -5.41 24.82
CA PRO A 35 -13.32 -6.70 24.18
C PRO A 35 -12.61 -6.51 22.83
N LEU A 36 -11.77 -7.48 22.47
CA LEU A 36 -11.10 -7.56 21.19
C LEU A 36 -11.75 -8.62 20.30
N HIS A 37 -11.80 -8.34 19.01
CA HIS A 37 -12.20 -9.28 17.99
C HIS A 37 -10.96 -9.82 17.31
N PHE A 38 -10.81 -11.14 17.32
CA PHE A 38 -9.72 -11.86 16.71
C PHE A 38 -10.20 -12.55 15.44
N ALA A 39 -9.36 -12.51 14.42
CA ALA A 39 -9.55 -13.25 13.18
C ALA A 39 -8.22 -13.89 12.78
N ALA A 40 -8.28 -15.13 12.33
CA ALA A 40 -7.09 -15.83 11.88
C ALA A 40 -7.30 -16.56 10.55
N LEU A 41 -6.20 -16.66 9.82
CA LEU A 41 -6.11 -17.36 8.55
C LEU A 41 -4.79 -18.12 8.51
N LYS A 42 -4.85 -19.38 8.04
CA LYS A 42 -3.65 -20.12 7.62
C LYS A 42 -3.62 -20.12 6.09
N PRO A 43 -2.66 -19.42 5.44
CA PRO A 43 -2.40 -19.56 4.02
C PRO A 43 -1.98 -21.00 3.67
N LYS A 44 -2.15 -21.41 2.40
CA LYS A 44 -1.72 -22.75 1.94
C LYS A 44 -0.21 -22.96 2.12
N ASP A 45 0.57 -21.93 1.79
CA ASP A 45 2.03 -21.98 1.77
C ASP A 45 2.65 -20.92 2.72
N GLY A 46 2.18 -20.84 3.96
CA GLY A 46 2.76 -19.87 4.90
C GLY A 46 2.28 -20.00 6.35
N ASP A 47 2.86 -19.15 7.18
CA ASP A 47 2.56 -19.09 8.60
C ASP A 47 1.16 -18.57 8.89
N ARG A 48 0.64 -18.96 10.05
CA ARG A 48 -0.68 -18.53 10.51
C ARG A 48 -0.64 -17.03 10.80
N VAL A 49 -1.57 -16.29 10.21
CA VAL A 49 -1.76 -14.87 10.49
C VAL A 49 -2.91 -14.72 11.47
N ILE A 50 -2.66 -14.07 12.60
CA ILE A 50 -3.66 -13.72 13.62
C ILE A 50 -3.74 -12.21 13.71
N THR A 51 -4.95 -11.68 13.64
CA THR A 51 -5.24 -10.24 13.72
C THR A 51 -6.20 -9.96 14.86
N ALA A 52 -6.04 -8.82 15.53
CA ALA A 52 -6.89 -8.36 16.61
C ALA A 52 -7.37 -6.93 16.33
N THR A 53 -8.64 -6.65 16.61
CA THR A 53 -9.24 -5.32 16.45
C THR A 53 -10.16 -4.99 17.63
N ASN A 54 -10.16 -3.75 18.08
CA ASN A 54 -11.09 -3.22 19.09
C ASN A 54 -12.41 -2.72 18.47
N ARG A 55 -12.57 -2.81 17.14
CA ARG A 55 -13.77 -2.39 16.41
C ARG A 55 -14.63 -3.59 16.03
N ALA A 56 -15.88 -3.60 16.51
CA ALA A 56 -16.89 -4.59 16.14
C ALA A 56 -17.27 -4.45 14.65
N GLY A 57 -17.58 -5.57 14.00
CA GLY A 57 -17.99 -5.61 12.58
C GLY A 57 -16.87 -5.33 11.56
N HIS A 58 -15.67 -4.93 12.00
CA HIS A 58 -14.56 -4.63 11.10
C HIS A 58 -13.83 -5.92 10.68
N ASP A 59 -13.63 -6.12 9.38
CA ASP A 59 -12.83 -7.23 8.86
C ASP A 59 -11.33 -6.95 9.08
N ALA A 60 -10.82 -7.44 10.22
CA ALA A 60 -9.42 -7.30 10.60
C ALA A 60 -8.46 -7.94 9.59
N LEU A 61 -8.83 -9.07 8.98
CA LEU A 61 -7.99 -9.72 7.96
C LEU A 61 -7.97 -8.90 6.67
N ALA A 62 -9.11 -8.36 6.24
CA ALA A 62 -9.15 -7.49 5.06
C ALA A 62 -8.35 -6.20 5.24
N ALA A 63 -8.41 -5.60 6.42
CA ALA A 63 -7.58 -4.45 6.74
C ALA A 63 -6.10 -4.81 6.78
N TYR A 64 -5.76 -5.97 7.37
CA TYR A 64 -4.38 -6.46 7.40
C TYR A 64 -3.82 -6.75 6.01
N ARG A 65 -4.65 -7.22 5.05
CA ARG A 65 -4.23 -7.38 3.64
C ARG A 65 -3.70 -6.08 3.03
N LYS A 66 -4.18 -4.91 3.46
CA LYS A 66 -3.71 -3.60 2.97
C LYS A 66 -2.30 -3.26 3.47
N ARG A 67 -1.74 -3.96 4.46
CA ARG A 67 -0.37 -3.76 4.97
C ARG A 67 0.66 -3.83 3.85
N TRP A 68 0.53 -4.79 2.94
CA TRP A 68 1.49 -4.99 1.86
C TRP A 68 1.54 -3.81 0.89
N ALA A 69 0.45 -3.05 0.76
CA ALA A 69 0.44 -1.82 -0.03
C ALA A 69 1.37 -0.75 0.56
N ASN A 70 1.46 -0.65 1.89
CA ASN A 70 2.39 0.27 2.56
C ASN A 70 3.85 -0.14 2.31
N GLU A 71 4.15 -1.43 2.41
CA GLU A 71 5.50 -1.94 2.12
C GLU A 71 5.89 -1.69 0.66
N THR A 72 4.96 -1.91 -0.27
CA THR A 72 5.15 -1.59 -1.69
C THR A 72 5.39 -0.11 -1.91
N LEU A 73 4.61 0.76 -1.23
CA LEU A 73 4.79 2.20 -1.28
C LEU A 73 6.18 2.61 -0.77
N PHE A 74 6.61 2.10 0.38
CA PHE A 74 7.93 2.38 0.93
C PHE A 74 9.05 1.88 0.01
N GLY A 75 8.90 0.69 -0.58
CA GLY A 75 9.85 0.17 -1.57
C GLY A 75 9.99 1.10 -2.80
N ASN A 76 8.89 1.68 -3.26
CA ASN A 76 8.88 2.64 -4.37
C ASN A 76 9.51 3.99 -4.00
N THR A 77 9.50 4.40 -2.72
CA THR A 77 10.13 5.67 -2.28
C THR A 77 11.65 5.56 -2.09
N ARG A 78 12.17 4.36 -1.89
CA ARG A 78 13.61 4.10 -1.72
C ARG A 78 14.30 3.91 -3.08
N THR A 79 15.44 3.23 -3.06
CA THR A 79 16.33 2.94 -4.21
C THR A 79 15.62 2.30 -5.41
N GLY A 80 14.48 1.63 -5.21
CA GLY A 80 13.65 1.05 -6.26
C GLY A 80 12.82 2.06 -7.07
N GLY A 81 12.74 3.33 -6.67
CA GLY A 81 11.94 4.36 -7.34
C GLY A 81 12.49 5.77 -7.17
N LEU A 82 11.89 6.56 -6.27
CA LEU A 82 12.20 7.99 -6.10
C LEU A 82 13.55 8.26 -5.43
N ASN A 83 14.10 7.25 -4.74
CA ASN A 83 15.40 7.33 -4.10
C ASN A 83 15.54 8.51 -3.11
N PHE A 84 14.56 8.65 -2.20
CA PHE A 84 14.57 9.74 -1.23
C PHE A 84 15.81 9.79 -0.35
N GLU A 85 16.44 8.63 -0.14
CA GLU A 85 17.67 8.46 0.64
C GLU A 85 18.81 9.37 0.12
N ASP A 86 18.84 9.65 -1.19
CA ASP A 86 19.88 10.50 -1.82
C ASP A 86 19.47 11.96 -1.97
N THR A 87 18.17 12.29 -1.87
CA THR A 87 17.65 13.63 -2.22
C THR A 87 17.83 14.71 -1.14
N ARG A 88 18.41 14.39 0.03
CA ARG A 88 18.52 15.30 1.22
C ARG A 88 17.21 16.00 1.61
N LEU A 89 16.06 15.55 1.11
CA LEU A 89 14.77 16.17 1.32
C LEU A 89 14.22 15.75 2.69
N ALA A 90 14.38 16.61 3.69
CA ALA A 90 13.97 16.33 5.08
C ALA A 90 12.61 16.91 5.47
N ASP A 91 12.04 17.80 4.65
CA ASP A 91 10.76 18.46 4.94
C ASP A 91 9.57 17.48 4.77
N PRO A 92 8.84 17.14 5.86
CA PRO A 92 7.75 16.17 5.81
C PRO A 92 6.60 16.59 4.88
N ALA A 93 6.30 17.89 4.78
CA ALA A 93 5.21 18.38 3.94
C ALA A 93 5.54 18.18 2.46
N LYS A 94 6.79 18.45 2.07
CA LYS A 94 7.27 18.23 0.70
C LYS A 94 7.32 16.74 0.36
N LEU A 95 7.79 15.91 1.29
CA LEU A 95 7.82 14.46 1.11
C LEU A 95 6.43 13.88 0.88
N HIS A 96 5.44 14.30 1.67
CA HIS A 96 4.05 13.87 1.49
C HIS A 96 3.57 14.22 0.08
N LEU A 97 3.65 15.49 -0.30
CA LEU A 97 3.16 15.98 -1.57
C LEU A 97 3.83 15.26 -2.75
N LEU A 98 5.15 15.15 -2.71
CA LEU A 98 5.93 14.56 -3.79
C LEU A 98 5.67 13.05 -3.93
N THR A 99 5.50 12.34 -2.80
CA THR A 99 5.10 10.93 -2.82
C THR A 99 3.71 10.76 -3.42
N ALA A 100 2.73 11.55 -2.96
CA ALA A 100 1.35 11.47 -3.44
C ALA A 100 1.27 11.77 -4.95
N LEU A 101 1.95 12.82 -5.42
CA LEU A 101 1.99 13.18 -6.84
C LEU A 101 2.66 12.08 -7.66
N THR A 102 3.87 11.66 -7.29
CA THR A 102 4.61 10.67 -8.07
C THR A 102 3.85 9.35 -8.16
N VAL A 103 3.27 8.87 -7.06
CA VAL A 103 2.52 7.61 -7.04
C VAL A 103 1.28 7.72 -7.93
N THR A 104 0.50 8.79 -7.77
CA THR A 104 -0.71 9.03 -8.56
C THR A 104 -0.40 9.10 -10.06
N TRP A 105 0.57 9.92 -10.43
CA TRP A 105 0.96 10.10 -11.83
C TRP A 105 1.58 8.83 -12.42
N SER A 106 2.42 8.11 -11.68
CA SER A 106 3.02 6.86 -12.16
C SER A 106 1.94 5.78 -12.36
N VAL A 107 0.98 5.64 -11.46
CA VAL A 107 -0.12 4.67 -11.64
C VAL A 107 -1.00 5.07 -12.83
N ARG A 108 -1.29 6.37 -13.01
CA ARG A 108 -2.07 6.88 -14.14
C ARG A 108 -1.34 6.69 -15.47
N ALA A 109 -0.04 6.94 -15.51
CA ALA A 109 0.82 6.73 -16.67
C ALA A 109 0.91 5.24 -17.04
N ALA A 110 1.02 4.36 -16.04
CA ALA A 110 1.04 2.92 -16.29
C ALA A 110 -0.24 2.45 -17.00
N ARG A 111 -1.41 2.97 -16.61
CA ARG A 111 -2.68 2.64 -17.27
C ARG A 111 -2.71 3.07 -18.74
N THR A 112 -2.14 4.23 -19.07
CA THR A 112 -2.05 4.68 -20.47
C THR A 112 -1.07 3.87 -21.29
N CYS A 113 0.10 3.52 -20.73
CA CYS A 113 1.11 2.75 -21.46
C CYS A 113 0.69 1.31 -21.69
N LEU A 114 -0.06 0.73 -20.75
CA LEU A 114 -0.50 -0.66 -20.82
C LEU A 114 -1.86 -0.82 -21.50
N GLY A 115 -2.51 0.26 -21.94
CA GLY A 115 -3.82 0.19 -22.60
C GLY A 115 -4.95 -0.37 -21.71
N GLY A 116 -4.78 -0.40 -20.39
CA GLY A 116 -5.70 -1.04 -19.46
C GLY A 116 -5.31 -2.47 -19.04
N ASP A 117 -4.30 -3.07 -19.69
CA ASP A 117 -3.80 -4.39 -19.32
C ASP A 117 -2.90 -4.36 -18.09
N ALA A 118 -2.83 -5.50 -17.39
CA ALA A 118 -1.88 -5.69 -16.32
C ALA A 118 -0.47 -5.95 -16.87
N PRO A 119 0.60 -5.49 -16.19
CA PRO A 119 1.96 -5.86 -16.55
C PRO A 119 2.12 -7.39 -16.62
N PRO A 120 2.99 -7.91 -17.50
CA PRO A 120 3.20 -9.34 -17.64
C PRO A 120 3.59 -9.97 -16.30
N ARG A 121 3.05 -11.15 -16.03
CA ARG A 121 3.37 -11.94 -14.82
C ARG A 121 4.51 -12.91 -15.11
N LYS A 122 5.38 -13.11 -14.12
CA LYS A 122 6.41 -14.15 -14.13
C LYS A 122 5.79 -15.51 -13.81
N THR A 123 6.53 -16.59 -14.09
CA THR A 123 6.13 -17.99 -13.85
C THR A 123 5.69 -18.24 -12.40
N HIS A 124 6.24 -17.52 -11.42
CA HIS A 124 5.88 -17.62 -10.01
C HIS A 124 4.67 -16.74 -9.60
N GLY A 125 3.86 -16.27 -10.55
CA GLY A 125 2.60 -15.55 -10.29
C GLY A 125 2.73 -14.05 -9.94
N HIS A 126 3.94 -13.58 -9.62
CA HIS A 126 4.20 -12.16 -9.36
C HIS A 126 4.30 -11.35 -10.66
N LEU A 127 3.89 -10.07 -10.61
CA LEU A 127 4.10 -9.13 -11.72
C LEU A 127 5.60 -8.98 -12.00
N ALA A 128 5.99 -8.97 -13.27
CA ALA A 128 7.38 -8.78 -13.67
C ALA A 128 7.88 -7.37 -13.32
N ARG A 129 6.99 -6.37 -13.39
CA ARG A 129 7.18 -5.00 -12.90
C ARG A 129 5.90 -4.50 -12.24
N SER A 130 6.03 -3.70 -11.19
CA SER A 130 4.88 -3.03 -10.57
C SER A 130 4.30 -1.97 -11.50
N HIS A 131 3.00 -1.68 -11.39
CA HIS A 131 2.35 -0.59 -12.13
C HIS A 131 3.09 0.74 -11.91
N PHE A 132 3.45 1.05 -10.66
CA PHE A 132 4.25 2.22 -10.33
C PHE A 132 5.54 2.26 -11.14
N ARG A 133 6.34 1.18 -11.16
CA ARG A 133 7.63 1.16 -11.86
C ARG A 133 7.47 1.33 -13.36
N THR A 134 6.44 0.71 -13.95
CA THR A 134 6.14 0.84 -15.38
C THR A 134 5.82 2.29 -15.74
N GLY A 135 4.88 2.92 -15.04
CA GLY A 135 4.51 4.30 -15.34
C GLY A 135 5.57 5.32 -14.93
N PHE A 136 6.30 5.09 -13.85
CA PHE A 136 7.43 5.95 -13.46
C PHE A 136 8.55 5.92 -14.51
N ALA A 137 8.89 4.74 -15.03
CA ALA A 137 9.87 4.64 -16.10
C ALA A 137 9.41 5.35 -17.37
N PHE A 138 8.12 5.23 -17.71
CA PHE A 138 7.53 5.97 -18.82
C PHE A 138 7.62 7.49 -18.62
N LEU A 139 7.18 8.00 -17.46
CA LEU A 139 7.26 9.42 -17.14
C LEU A 139 8.70 9.93 -17.18
N ARG A 140 9.65 9.18 -16.60
CA ARG A 140 11.06 9.54 -16.60
C ARG A 140 11.66 9.59 -18.01
N ASN A 141 11.26 8.67 -18.88
CA ASN A 141 11.72 8.68 -20.27
C ASN A 141 11.10 9.84 -21.06
N ARG A 142 9.84 10.20 -20.79
CA ARG A 142 9.18 11.32 -21.48
C ARG A 142 9.62 12.68 -20.94
N LEU A 143 9.93 12.81 -19.66
CA LEU A 143 10.40 14.07 -19.06
C LEU A 143 11.91 14.31 -19.21
N ARG A 144 12.62 13.38 -19.87
CA ARG A 144 14.05 13.49 -20.09
C ARG A 144 14.36 14.64 -21.06
N PRO A 145 15.32 15.52 -20.74
CA PRO A 145 15.67 16.66 -21.60
C PRO A 145 16.17 16.24 -22.98
N ASP A 146 16.76 15.06 -23.07
CA ASP A 146 17.37 14.46 -24.26
C ASP A 146 16.36 13.70 -25.15
N HIS A 147 15.08 13.66 -24.79
CA HIS A 147 14.09 12.96 -25.60
C HIS A 147 13.58 13.87 -26.74
N PRO A 148 13.75 13.48 -28.03
CA PRO A 148 13.49 14.35 -29.18
C PRO A 148 12.05 14.91 -29.25
N GLU A 149 11.06 14.15 -28.79
CA GLU A 149 9.66 14.61 -28.77
C GLU A 149 9.35 15.56 -27.60
N THR A 150 10.20 15.60 -26.56
CA THR A 150 9.95 16.40 -25.35
C THR A 150 10.40 17.83 -25.58
N LEU A 151 11.60 18.04 -26.14
CA LEU A 151 12.05 19.37 -26.53
C LEU A 151 11.08 20.05 -27.50
N ALA A 152 10.49 19.30 -28.44
CA ALA A 152 9.51 19.80 -29.39
C ALA A 152 8.18 20.25 -28.74
N GLU A 153 7.67 19.52 -27.75
CA GLU A 153 6.45 19.94 -27.02
C GLU A 153 6.70 21.13 -26.09
N TRP A 154 7.85 21.16 -25.41
CA TRP A 154 8.19 22.25 -24.49
C TRP A 154 8.45 23.57 -25.22
N SER A 155 9.01 23.51 -26.42
CA SER A 155 9.18 24.69 -27.28
C SER A 155 7.87 25.19 -27.91
N ASN A 156 6.82 24.35 -27.92
CA ASN A 156 5.48 24.68 -28.41
C ASN A 156 4.44 24.90 -27.29
N LEU A 157 4.87 25.01 -26.03
CA LEU A 157 3.97 25.39 -24.94
C LEU A 157 3.27 26.71 -25.29
N PRO A 158 1.93 26.76 -25.27
CA PRO A 158 1.22 27.96 -25.68
C PRO A 158 1.61 29.12 -24.75
N LYS A 159 2.00 30.26 -25.36
CA LYS A 159 2.38 31.51 -24.69
C LYS A 159 1.32 32.04 -23.71
N THR A 160 0.13 31.45 -23.69
CA THR A 160 -0.98 31.77 -22.80
C THR A 160 -0.69 31.47 -21.33
N LEU A 161 0.25 30.56 -21.01
CA LEU A 161 0.68 30.32 -19.63
C LEU A 161 1.62 31.40 -19.09
N THR A 162 2.29 32.15 -19.96
CA THR A 162 3.22 33.24 -19.59
C THR A 162 2.50 34.54 -19.21
N SER A 163 1.21 34.67 -19.58
CA SER A 163 0.41 35.88 -19.31
C SER A 163 -0.23 35.91 -17.90
N ALA A 164 -0.27 34.78 -17.19
CA ALA A 164 -0.98 34.68 -15.92
C ALA A 164 -0.03 34.66 -14.70
N ARG A 165 0.50 35.84 -14.36
CA ARG A 165 0.65 36.38 -12.98
C ARG A 165 1.62 37.56 -12.96
N VAL A 166 1.06 38.75 -13.08
CA VAL A 166 1.50 39.91 -12.31
C VAL A 166 0.34 40.20 -11.36
N VAL A 167 0.50 39.84 -10.09
CA VAL A 167 -0.25 40.40 -8.96
C VAL A 167 0.78 41.09 -8.10
#